data_AF-A0A357XWZ1-F1
#
_entry.id   AF-A0A357XWZ1-F1
#
_cell.length_a   1.000
_cell.length_b   1.000
_cell.length_c   1.000
_cell.angle_alpha   90.00
_cell.angle_beta   90.00
_cell.angle_gamma   90.00
#
_symmetry.space_group_name_H-M   'P 1'
#
loop_
_entity.id
_entity.type
_entity.pdbx_description
1 polymer ?
#
loop_
_entity_poly.entity_id
_entity_poly.type
_entity_poly.pdbx_seq_one_letter_code
_entity_poly.pdbx_strand_id
1 'polypeptide(L)'
;MTKAELRYLVSEVAKEVKEEIEVGEDRFGAFHSLHEALAILREEYMETEAAIFWEAQKKGDVNLIRKEAIQVAAVAVRLAVMLTPTDRAMRKEIDALENAERQVD
;
A
#
# COMPACT_ATOMS: atom_id res chain seq x y z
N MET A 1 14.47 -16.98 11.19
CA MET A 1 13.49 -17.05 10.10
C MET A 1 14.07 -17.86 8.94
N THR A 2 13.38 -18.93 8.55
CA THR A 2 13.72 -19.73 7.36
C THR A 2 13.22 -19.05 6.07
N LYS A 3 13.66 -19.54 4.90
CA LYS A 3 13.15 -19.04 3.61
C LYS A 3 11.64 -19.28 3.44
N ALA A 4 11.11 -20.37 3.99
CA ALA A 4 9.69 -20.68 3.91
C ALA A 4 8.88 -19.72 4.79
N GLU A 5 9.33 -19.48 6.02
CA GLU A 5 8.72 -18.51 6.94
C GLU A 5 8.73 -17.10 6.34
N LEU A 6 9.86 -16.66 5.77
CA LEU A 6 9.95 -15.34 5.12
C LEU A 6 8.93 -15.21 3.98
N ARG A 7 8.84 -16.20 3.09
CA ARG A 7 7.89 -16.16 1.96
C ARG A 7 6.43 -16.10 2.44
N TYR A 8 6.11 -16.87 3.48
CA TYR A 8 4.78 -16.82 4.08
C TYR A 8 4.48 -15.42 4.65
N LEU A 9 5.38 -14.88 5.47
CA LEU A 9 5.20 -13.56 6.07
C LEU A 9 5.11 -12.43 5.04
N VAL A 10 5.92 -12.49 3.97
CA VAL A 10 5.84 -11.53 2.86
C VAL A 10 4.48 -11.62 2.16
N SER A 11 3.92 -12.82 1.96
CA SER A 11 2.58 -12.99 1.41
C SER A 11 1.51 -12.34 2.29
N GLU A 12 1.58 -12.53 3.61
CA GLU A 12 0.62 -11.91 4.53
C GLU A 12 0.75 -10.39 4.53
N VAL A 13 1.98 -9.87 4.59
CA VAL A 13 2.24 -8.41 4.49
C VAL A 13 1.73 -7.85 3.17
N ALA A 14 1.91 -8.56 2.06
CA ALA A 14 1.41 -8.11 0.75
C ALA A 14 -0.12 -8.02 0.69
N LYS A 15 -0.84 -8.90 1.40
CA LYS A 15 -2.31 -8.81 1.52
C LYS A 15 -2.71 -7.55 2.28
N GLU A 16 -2.06 -7.27 3.40
CA GLU A 16 -2.36 -6.08 4.20
C GLU A 16 -2.03 -4.78 3.48
N VAL A 17 -0.94 -4.77 2.70
CA VAL A 17 -0.63 -3.64 1.81
C VAL A 17 -1.74 -3.46 0.76
N LYS A 18 -2.24 -4.55 0.18
CA LYS A 18 -3.37 -4.48 -0.77
C LYS A 18 -4.63 -3.90 -0.12
N GLU A 19 -4.97 -4.36 1.08
CA GLU A 19 -6.12 -3.86 1.84
C GLU A 19 -5.98 -2.35 2.16
N GLU A 20 -4.79 -1.90 2.58
CA GLU A 20 -4.54 -0.48 2.85
C GLU A 20 -4.62 0.38 1.57
N ILE A 21 -4.19 -0.15 0.43
CA ILE A 21 -4.38 0.52 -0.88
C ILE A 21 -5.87 0.69 -1.18
N GLU A 22 -6.68 -0.36 -1.01
CA GLU A 22 -8.13 -0.32 -1.24
C GLU A 22 -8.80 0.70 -0.33
N VAL A 23 -8.47 0.71 0.97
CA VAL A 23 -8.97 1.71 1.92
C VAL A 23 -8.58 3.14 1.50
N GLY A 24 -7.35 3.34 1.04
CA GLY A 24 -6.87 4.62 0.56
C GLY A 24 -7.58 5.11 -0.70
N GLU A 25 -7.79 4.22 -1.68
CA GLU A 25 -8.53 4.52 -2.91
C GLU A 25 -10.00 4.81 -2.62
N ASP A 26 -10.65 4.03 -1.75
CA ASP A 26 -12.06 4.24 -1.39
C ASP A 26 -12.29 5.58 -0.67
N ARG A 27 -11.33 6.00 0.17
CA ARG A 27 -11.46 7.23 0.98
C ARG A 27 -11.03 8.49 0.25
N PHE A 28 -9.96 8.41 -0.53
CA PHE A 28 -9.29 9.60 -1.08
C PHE A 28 -9.23 9.60 -2.61
N GLY A 29 -9.48 8.46 -3.26
CA GLY A 29 -9.30 8.28 -4.69
C GLY A 29 -7.82 8.26 -5.11
N ALA A 30 -7.62 8.24 -6.43
CA ALA A 30 -6.29 8.23 -7.03
C ALA A 30 -5.53 9.55 -6.79
N PHE A 31 -4.20 9.48 -6.75
CA PHE A 31 -3.36 10.68 -6.71
C PHE A 31 -3.57 11.54 -7.96
N HIS A 32 -3.72 12.84 -7.77
CA HIS A 32 -3.87 13.84 -8.83
C HIS A 32 -2.51 14.28 -9.39
N SER A 33 -1.41 14.12 -8.64
CA SER A 33 -0.08 14.50 -9.09
C SER A 33 1.06 13.73 -8.40
N LEU A 34 2.25 13.76 -9.00
CA LEU A 34 3.46 13.21 -8.38
C LEU A 34 3.87 13.94 -7.10
N HIS A 35 3.58 15.24 -7.01
CA HIS A 35 3.88 16.03 -5.81
C HIS A 35 2.98 15.63 -4.64
N GLU A 36 1.71 15.35 -4.91
CA GLU A 36 0.76 14.82 -3.91
C GLU A 36 1.19 13.43 -3.45
N ALA A 37 1.49 12.52 -4.38
CA ALA A 37 1.96 11.18 -4.04
C ALA A 37 3.25 11.22 -3.19
N LEU A 38 4.19 12.10 -3.53
CA LEU A 38 5.41 12.29 -2.76
C LEU A 38 5.15 12.92 -1.38
N ALA A 39 4.22 13.87 -1.29
CA ALA A 39 3.85 14.50 -0.02
C ALA A 39 3.25 13.48 0.95
N ILE A 40 2.31 12.66 0.48
CA ILE A 40 1.68 11.60 1.27
C ILE A 40 2.72 10.54 1.66
N LEU A 41 3.58 10.10 0.74
CA LEU A 41 4.65 9.14 1.07
C LEU A 41 5.57 9.67 2.18
N ARG A 42 5.89 10.96 2.14
CA ARG A 42 6.70 11.62 3.16
C ARG A 42 5.95 11.71 4.50
N GLU A 43 4.65 11.96 4.48
CA GLU A 43 3.79 11.99 5.67
C GLU A 43 3.81 10.63 6.37
N GLU A 44 3.49 9.54 5.67
CA GLU A 44 3.52 8.17 6.24
C GLU A 44 4.91 7.79 6.79
N TYR A 45 5.98 8.22 6.11
CA TYR A 45 7.34 8.03 6.60
C TYR A 45 7.56 8.77 7.93
N MET A 46 7.10 10.02 8.03
CA MET A 46 7.23 10.81 9.26
C MET A 46 6.40 10.22 10.41
N GLU A 47 5.24 9.63 10.12
CA GLU A 47 4.43 8.91 11.11
C GLU A 47 5.12 7.63 11.58
N THR A 48 5.71 6.87 10.66
CA THR A 48 6.53 5.69 10.99
C THR A 48 7.73 6.07 11.85
N GLU A 49 8.45 7.14 11.47
CA GLU A 49 9.58 7.69 12.23
C GLU A 49 9.12 8.11 13.63
N ALA A 50 7.98 8.80 13.73
CA ALA A 50 7.40 9.20 14.99
C ALA A 50 7.09 7.99 15.89
N ALA A 51 6.47 6.94 15.33
CA ALA A 51 6.15 5.71 16.05
C ALA A 51 7.42 5.01 16.59
N ILE A 52 8.48 4.94 15.78
CA ILE A 52 9.75 4.30 16.15
C ILE A 52 10.47 5.08 17.25
N PHE A 53 10.60 6.40 17.10
CA PHE A 53 11.45 7.18 18.01
C PHE A 53 10.74 7.64 19.28
N TRP A 54 9.42 7.83 19.25
CA TRP A 54 8.71 8.51 20.33
C TRP A 54 7.72 7.60 21.07
N GLU A 55 7.06 6.69 20.36
CA GLU A 55 6.04 5.80 20.97
C GLU A 55 6.61 4.44 21.39
N ALA A 56 7.61 3.92 20.67
CA ALA A 56 8.33 2.71 21.06
C ALA A 56 8.98 2.83 22.45
N GLN A 57 9.42 4.03 22.83
CA GLN A 57 10.06 4.29 24.13
C GLN A 57 9.07 4.33 25.30
N LYS A 58 7.79 4.64 25.05
CA LYS A 58 6.79 4.79 26.11
C LYS A 58 6.13 3.46 26.45
N LYS A 59 5.81 2.63 25.45
CA LYS A 59 5.13 1.32 25.64
C LYS A 59 5.50 0.22 24.64
N GLY A 60 6.41 0.47 23.68
CA GLY A 60 6.83 -0.55 22.72
C GLY A 60 5.67 -1.07 21.85
N ASP A 61 4.80 -0.19 21.37
CA ASP A 61 3.67 -0.59 20.51
C ASP A 61 4.17 -0.95 19.11
N VAL A 62 4.67 -2.18 18.98
CA VAL A 62 5.16 -2.75 17.72
C VAL A 62 4.04 -2.84 16.68
N ASN A 63 2.77 -2.92 17.10
CA ASN A 63 1.64 -2.96 16.19
C ASN A 63 1.45 -1.60 15.50
N LEU A 64 1.62 -0.49 16.23
CA LEU A 64 1.60 0.85 15.65
C LEU A 64 2.71 1.02 14.62
N ILE A 65 3.96 0.69 14.97
CA ILE A 65 5.09 0.80 14.04
C ILE A 65 4.85 -0.04 12.78
N ARG A 66 4.32 -1.25 12.96
CA ARG A 66 4.01 -2.15 11.85
C ARG A 66 2.91 -1.55 10.96
N LYS A 67 1.86 -0.97 11.55
CA LYS A 67 0.76 -0.32 10.84
C LYS A 67 1.27 0.83 9.97
N GLU A 68 2.04 1.75 10.54
CA GLU A 68 2.59 2.90 9.78
C GLU A 68 3.55 2.44 8.68
N ALA A 69 4.35 1.38 8.92
CA ALA A 69 5.19 0.79 7.89
C ALA A 69 4.40 0.16 6.72
N ILE A 70 3.21 -0.41 6.98
CA ILE A 70 2.30 -0.91 5.95
C ILE A 70 1.76 0.26 5.12
N GLN A 71 1.39 1.39 5.75
CA GLN A 71 0.94 2.58 5.03
C GLN A 71 2.03 3.15 4.12
N VAL A 72 3.28 3.22 4.57
CA VAL A 72 4.42 3.60 3.72
C VAL A 72 4.53 2.69 2.50
N ALA A 73 4.43 1.36 2.70
CA ALA A 73 4.48 0.41 1.60
C ALA A 73 3.30 0.58 0.63
N ALA A 74 2.09 0.78 1.14
CA ALA A 74 0.88 1.01 0.34
C ALA A 74 1.01 2.25 -0.54
N VAL A 75 1.42 3.38 0.03
CA VAL A 75 1.61 4.64 -0.71
C VAL A 75 2.73 4.52 -1.75
N ALA A 76 3.84 3.85 -1.41
CA ALA A 76 4.91 3.60 -2.36
C ALA A 76 4.46 2.73 -3.55
N VAL A 77 3.64 1.70 -3.30
CA VAL A 77 3.05 0.87 -4.36
C VAL A 77 2.09 1.68 -5.22
N ARG A 78 1.21 2.51 -4.63
CA ARG A 78 0.30 3.39 -5.39
C ARG A 78 1.06 4.35 -6.30
N LEU A 79 2.15 4.95 -5.82
CA LEU A 79 3.05 5.77 -6.64
C LEU A 79 3.69 4.95 -7.78
N ALA A 80 4.16 3.74 -7.50
CA ALA A 80 4.72 2.87 -8.54
C ALA A 80 3.69 2.49 -9.61
N VAL A 81 2.45 2.19 -9.20
CA VAL A 81 1.32 1.92 -10.10
C VAL A 81 1.02 3.15 -10.96
N MET A 82 0.95 4.35 -10.38
CA MET A 82 0.77 5.61 -11.11
C MET A 82 1.84 5.82 -12.19
N LEU A 83 3.08 5.40 -11.92
CA LEU A 83 4.22 5.51 -12.85
C LEU A 83 4.31 4.33 -13.84
N THR A 84 3.51 3.28 -13.65
CA THR A 84 3.55 2.09 -14.50
C THR A 84 2.71 2.35 -15.76
N PRO A 85 3.32 2.38 -16.96
CA PRO A 85 2.57 2.57 -18.18
C PRO A 85 1.64 1.38 -18.43
N THR A 86 0.37 1.65 -18.73
CA THR A 86 -0.55 0.60 -19.18
C THR A 86 -0.32 0.35 -20.67
N ASP A 87 0.10 -0.86 -21.02
CA ASP A 87 0.18 -1.27 -22.42
C ASP A 87 -1.15 -1.90 -22.91
N ARG A 88 -1.19 -2.24 -24.19
CA ARG A 88 -2.39 -2.80 -24.84
C ARG A 88 -2.78 -4.18 -24.30
N ALA A 89 -1.83 -4.99 -23.84
CA ALA A 89 -2.11 -6.31 -23.30
C ALA A 89 -2.71 -6.18 -21.90
N MET A 90 -2.10 -5.36 -21.04
CA MET A 90 -2.64 -5.03 -19.71
C MET A 90 -4.04 -4.44 -19.81
N ARG A 91 -4.29 -3.55 -20.78
CA ARG A 91 -5.62 -2.96 -20.97
C ARG A 91 -6.70 -4.02 -21.26
N LYS A 92 -6.38 -5.04 -22.05
CA LYS A 92 -7.33 -6.14 -22.31
C LYS A 92 -7.64 -6.95 -21.06
N GLU A 93 -6.64 -7.16 -20.21
CA GLU A 93 -6.83 -7.87 -18.93
C GLU A 93 -7.68 -7.04 -17.97
N ILE A 94 -7.41 -5.72 -17.86
CA ILE A 94 -8.22 -4.79 -17.08
C ILE A 94 -9.67 -4.79 -17.57
N ASP A 95 -9.90 -4.64 -18.88
CA ASP A 95 -11.25 -4.65 -19.46
C ASP A 95 -11.96 -5.99 -19.18
N ALA A 96 -11.24 -7.12 -19.17
CA ALA A 96 -11.79 -8.42 -18.83
C ALA A 96 -12.19 -8.53 -17.35
N LEU A 97 -11.38 -7.98 -16.45
CA LEU A 97 -11.67 -7.91 -15.01
C LEU A 97 -12.91 -7.05 -14.73
N GLU A 98 -12.97 -5.83 -15.30
CA GLU A 98 -14.14 -4.95 -15.15
C GLU A 98 -15.43 -5.60 -15.65
N ASN A 99 -15.36 -6.35 -16.77
CA ASN A 99 -16.53 -7.04 -17.30
C ASN A 99 -16.95 -8.24 -16.45
N ALA A 100 -16.00 -8.91 -15.78
CA ALA A 100 -16.31 -9.99 -14.84
C ALA A 100 -17.00 -9.44 -13.59
N GLU A 101 -16.53 -8.32 -13.04
CA GLU A 101 -17.15 -7.65 -11.88
C GLU A 101 -18.59 -7.23 -12.17
N ARG A 102 -18.85 -6.62 -13.34
CA ARG A 102 -20.21 -6.23 -13.77
C ARG A 102 -21.19 -7.39 -13.99
N GLN A 103 -20.72 -8.63 -14.09
CA GLN A 103 -21.58 -9.81 -14.27
C GLN A 103 -21.95 -10.49 -12.94
N VAL A 104 -21.31 -10.10 -11.85
CA VAL A 104 -21.55 -10.65 -10.51
C VAL A 104 -22.54 -9.79 -9.71
N ASP A 105 -22.79 -8.55 -10.15
CA ASP A 105 -23.83 -7.63 -9.67
C ASP A 105 -25.19 -7.83 -10.38
#